data_AF-A0A0S9QVM7-F1
#
_entry.id   AF-A0A0S9QVM7-F1
#
_cell.length_a   1.000
_cell.length_b   1.000
_cell.length_c   1.000
_cell.angle_alpha   90.00
_cell.angle_beta   90.00
_cell.angle_gamma   90.00
#
_symmetry.space_group_name_H-M   'P 1'
#
loop_
_entity.id
_entity.type
_entity.pdbx_description
1 polymer ?
#
loop_
_entity_poly.entity_id
_entity_poly.type
_entity_poly.pdbx_seq_one_letter_code
_entity_poly.pdbx_strand_id
1 'polypeptide(L)'
;MDGSSSAPDSGPESLELTAGSPRPSDPERELDELRARAYGPDADIEADPAAMARLVELEAAHLAAATAVRAGGSAVGAAPVPAAAPAAPTGDTRPAPARRPPRRAWAVVGATVLVGVLAAAVWNLVPRPDATLQQVAVEADSDIIRVLSAQGRGPVASTLHRFELYHDVRVWSVEDHAGKVCFIVWDLAASGRFSIKCAPPGTEVALTLSVAREADEFGHWLPDGSNVDFRFRENTVDVFVRPPAG
;
A
#
# COMPACT_ATOMS: atom_id res chain seq x y z
N MET A 1 38.87 -7.38 -69.18
CA MET A 1 37.41 -7.25 -69.29
C MET A 1 36.82 -7.88 -68.05
N ASP A 2 36.30 -7.23 -67.02
CA ASP A 2 36.14 -5.83 -66.58
C ASP A 2 36.02 -5.98 -65.04
N GLY A 3 36.73 -5.25 -64.18
CA GLY A 3 36.55 -3.81 -63.99
C GLY A 3 35.27 -3.54 -63.18
N SER A 4 35.28 -3.75 -61.86
CA SER A 4 34.22 -3.20 -61.00
C SER A 4 34.82 -2.47 -59.80
N SER A 5 34.67 -1.16 -59.95
CA SER A 5 35.11 -0.06 -59.12
C SER A 5 34.61 -0.16 -57.69
N SER A 6 35.53 0.06 -56.76
CA SER A 6 35.26 0.53 -55.41
C SER A 6 34.49 1.85 -55.46
N ALA A 7 33.47 1.99 -54.61
CA ALA A 7 32.94 3.29 -54.20
C ALA A 7 33.26 3.46 -52.70
N PRO A 8 33.84 4.60 -52.27
CA PRO A 8 34.06 4.89 -50.87
C PRO A 8 32.76 5.44 -50.25
N ASP A 9 32.18 4.68 -49.33
CA ASP A 9 31.03 5.12 -48.53
C ASP A 9 31.53 6.12 -47.47
N SER A 10 31.12 7.37 -47.65
CA SER A 10 31.43 8.47 -46.75
C SER A 10 30.34 8.53 -45.68
N GLY A 11 30.75 8.49 -44.41
CA GLY A 11 29.88 8.35 -43.25
C GLY A 11 28.83 9.45 -43.04
N PRO A 12 28.10 9.35 -41.93
CA PRO A 12 28.02 10.49 -41.02
C PRO A 12 28.85 10.22 -39.77
N GLU A 13 29.73 11.18 -39.54
CA GLU A 13 30.46 11.39 -38.30
C GLU A 13 29.49 11.45 -37.11
N SER A 14 29.82 10.68 -36.09
CA SER A 14 29.87 11.13 -34.70
C SER A 14 28.78 12.11 -34.27
N LEU A 15 27.61 11.58 -33.89
CA LEU A 15 26.85 12.23 -32.83
C LEU A 15 27.56 11.96 -31.50
N GLU A 16 28.19 13.03 -31.04
CA GLU A 16 28.89 13.20 -29.79
C GLU A 16 28.08 12.72 -28.57
N LEU A 17 28.78 11.98 -27.72
CA LEU A 17 28.69 12.02 -26.25
C LEU A 17 27.29 12.22 -25.65
N THR A 18 26.50 11.15 -25.59
CA THR A 18 25.63 10.98 -24.44
C THR A 18 26.49 10.48 -23.28
N ALA A 19 26.58 11.29 -22.23
CA ALA A 19 27.35 11.06 -21.01
C ALA A 19 27.42 9.57 -20.61
N GLY A 20 28.65 9.05 -20.54
CA GLY A 20 28.92 7.64 -20.28
C GLY A 20 28.22 7.17 -19.01
N SER A 21 27.32 6.20 -19.17
CA SER A 21 26.87 5.38 -18.05
C SER A 21 28.11 4.90 -17.30
N PRO A 22 28.22 5.13 -15.98
CA PRO A 22 29.31 4.59 -15.20
C PRO A 22 29.42 3.10 -15.50
N ARG A 23 30.63 2.64 -15.87
CA ARG A 23 30.84 1.19 -15.99
C ARG A 23 30.44 0.57 -14.64
N PRO A 24 29.69 -0.55 -14.65
CA PRO A 24 29.34 -1.24 -13.41
C PRO A 24 30.61 -1.51 -12.63
N SER A 25 30.55 -1.24 -11.33
CA SER A 25 31.63 -1.62 -10.43
C SER A 25 31.80 -3.14 -10.46
N ASP A 26 33.02 -3.64 -10.20
CA ASP A 26 33.28 -5.07 -10.14
C ASP A 26 32.26 -5.88 -9.29
N PRO A 27 31.79 -5.41 -8.11
CA PRO A 27 30.77 -6.13 -7.35
C PRO A 27 29.37 -6.12 -7.98
N GLU A 28 28.99 -5.08 -8.72
CA GLU A 28 27.69 -5.06 -9.43
C GLU A 28 27.69 -6.04 -10.61
N ARG A 29 28.80 -6.13 -11.33
CA ARG A 29 28.96 -7.10 -12.41
C ARG A 29 28.92 -8.54 -11.87
N GLU A 30 29.61 -8.79 -10.75
CA GLU A 30 29.58 -10.08 -10.05
C GLU A 30 28.15 -10.43 -9.59
N LEU A 31 27.42 -9.46 -9.01
CA LEU A 31 26.04 -9.64 -8.58
C LEU A 31 25.09 -9.98 -9.74
N ASP A 32 25.21 -9.28 -10.86
CA ASP A 32 24.38 -9.52 -12.05
C ASP A 32 24.64 -10.92 -12.64
N GLU A 33 25.90 -11.37 -12.67
CA GLU A 33 26.28 -12.71 -13.11
C GLU A 33 25.69 -13.79 -12.19
N LEU A 34 25.79 -13.63 -10.87
CA LEU A 34 25.22 -14.57 -9.91
C LEU A 34 23.70 -14.61 -9.96
N ARG A 35 23.03 -13.46 -10.16
CA ARG A 35 21.57 -13.41 -10.36
C ARG A 35 21.13 -14.11 -11.65
N ALA A 36 21.90 -13.97 -12.72
CA ALA A 36 21.62 -14.70 -13.97
C ALA A 36 21.73 -16.22 -13.76
N ARG A 37 22.72 -16.68 -12.99
CA ARG A 37 22.86 -18.10 -12.61
C ARG A 37 21.79 -18.59 -11.63
N ALA A 38 21.23 -17.70 -10.82
CA ALA A 38 20.20 -18.04 -9.83
C ALA A 38 18.78 -18.04 -10.41
N TYR A 39 18.47 -17.08 -11.26
CA TYR A 39 17.11 -16.79 -11.70
C TYR A 39 16.95 -16.81 -13.23
N GLY A 40 18.01 -17.13 -13.97
CA GLY A 40 18.00 -17.19 -15.42
C GLY A 40 17.42 -18.49 -15.99
N PRO A 41 17.26 -18.56 -17.33
CA PRO A 41 16.73 -19.74 -18.02
C PRO A 41 17.60 -20.99 -17.81
N ASP A 42 18.90 -20.79 -17.61
CA ASP A 42 19.90 -21.83 -17.37
C ASP A 42 20.37 -21.82 -15.91
N ALA A 43 19.45 -21.67 -14.96
CA ALA A 43 19.79 -21.54 -13.54
C ALA A 43 20.50 -22.79 -13.01
N ASP A 44 21.75 -22.62 -12.57
CA ASP A 44 22.64 -23.69 -12.12
C ASP A 44 23.23 -23.45 -10.71
N ILE A 45 22.89 -22.34 -10.08
CA ILE A 45 23.53 -21.89 -8.82
C ILE A 45 23.35 -22.87 -7.65
N GLU A 46 22.30 -23.70 -7.67
CA GLU A 46 22.01 -24.65 -6.58
C GLU A 46 23.11 -25.71 -6.42
N ALA A 47 23.85 -26.01 -7.49
CA ALA A 47 24.98 -26.92 -7.46
C ALA A 47 26.26 -26.29 -6.85
N ASP A 48 26.25 -24.98 -6.57
CA ASP A 48 27.38 -24.21 -6.08
C ASP A 48 27.00 -23.40 -4.80
N PRO A 49 27.12 -24.02 -3.61
CA PRO A 49 26.74 -23.37 -2.35
C PRO A 49 27.62 -22.16 -2.01
N ALA A 50 28.86 -22.09 -2.54
CA ALA A 50 29.73 -20.93 -2.33
C ALA A 50 29.24 -19.74 -3.16
N ALA A 51 28.83 -19.96 -4.42
CA ALA A 51 28.20 -18.92 -5.24
C ALA A 51 26.89 -18.41 -4.62
N MET A 52 26.07 -19.30 -4.05
CA MET A 52 24.84 -18.90 -3.33
C MET A 52 25.15 -18.01 -2.12
N ALA A 53 26.14 -18.38 -1.29
CA ALA A 53 26.55 -17.57 -0.15
C ALA A 53 27.06 -16.19 -0.59
N ARG A 54 27.82 -16.14 -1.69
CA ARG A 54 28.33 -14.91 -2.27
C ARG A 54 27.22 -14.00 -2.82
N LEU A 55 26.20 -14.59 -3.45
CA LEU A 55 25.02 -13.86 -3.92
C LEU A 55 24.31 -13.16 -2.75
N VAL A 56 24.04 -13.90 -1.67
CA VAL A 56 23.37 -13.35 -0.47
C VAL A 56 24.16 -12.18 0.13
N GLU A 57 25.49 -12.29 0.22
CA GLU A 57 26.36 -11.22 0.71
C GLU A 57 26.25 -9.96 -0.16
N LEU A 58 26.35 -10.11 -1.49
CA LEU A 58 26.28 -8.99 -2.43
C LEU A 58 24.89 -8.34 -2.46
N GLU A 59 23.81 -9.11 -2.37
CA GLU A 59 22.45 -8.56 -2.28
C GLU A 59 22.22 -7.76 -1.00
N ALA A 60 22.71 -8.25 0.14
CA ALA A 60 22.64 -7.52 1.40
C ALA A 60 23.44 -6.21 1.33
N ALA A 61 24.64 -6.23 0.76
CA ALA A 61 25.46 -5.04 0.57
C ALA A 61 24.79 -4.04 -0.38
N HIS A 62 24.17 -4.52 -1.47
CA HIS A 62 23.46 -3.68 -2.44
C HIS A 62 22.24 -2.99 -1.80
N LEU A 63 21.44 -3.71 -1.01
CA LEU A 63 20.31 -3.15 -0.25
C LEU A 63 20.77 -2.09 0.76
N ALA A 64 21.87 -2.35 1.47
CA ALA A 64 22.46 -1.38 2.40
C ALA A 64 22.91 -0.09 1.68
N ALA A 65 23.56 -0.22 0.52
CA ALA A 65 23.98 0.91 -0.29
C ALA A 65 22.78 1.73 -0.80
N ALA A 66 21.74 1.06 -1.32
CA ALA A 66 20.51 1.71 -1.77
C ALA A 66 19.81 2.49 -0.63
N THR A 67 19.78 1.90 0.56
CA THR A 67 19.24 2.55 1.77
C THR A 67 20.04 3.79 2.16
N ALA A 68 21.38 3.71 2.13
CA ALA A 68 22.25 4.83 2.45
C ALA A 68 22.10 6.01 1.47
N VAL A 69 21.97 5.73 0.16
CA VAL A 69 21.71 6.76 -0.86
C VAL A 69 20.36 7.46 -0.60
N ARG A 70 19.31 6.70 -0.26
CA ARG A 70 17.99 7.27 0.07
C ARG A 70 18.03 8.13 1.34
N ALA A 71 18.73 7.67 2.38
CA ALA A 71 18.89 8.44 3.62
C ALA A 71 19.70 9.74 3.40
N GLY A 72 20.75 9.69 2.59
CA GLY A 72 21.56 10.86 2.24
C GLY A 72 20.81 11.91 1.39
N GLY A 73 19.88 11.48 0.53
CA GLY A 73 19.05 12.37 -0.27
C GLY A 73 17.92 13.08 0.50
N SER A 74 17.56 12.58 1.68
CA SER A 74 16.41 13.08 2.46
C SER A 74 16.77 14.22 3.44
N ALA A 75 18.05 14.58 3.57
CA ALA A 75 18.50 15.61 4.51
C ALA A 75 18.34 17.06 4.01
N VAL A 76 17.87 17.28 2.77
CA VAL A 76 17.63 18.61 2.20
C VAL A 76 16.13 18.88 2.12
N GLY A 77 15.50 19.36 3.19
CA GLY A 77 14.13 19.88 3.07
C GLY A 77 13.21 19.90 4.29
N ALA A 78 13.63 19.48 5.48
CA ALA A 78 12.81 19.67 6.67
C ALA A 78 13.09 21.05 7.31
N ALA A 79 12.61 22.12 6.66
CA ALA A 79 12.49 23.40 7.31
C ALA A 79 11.42 23.30 8.42
N PRO A 80 11.69 23.75 9.65
CA PRO A 80 10.73 23.70 10.74
C PRO A 80 9.57 24.67 10.46
N VAL A 81 8.36 24.12 10.25
CA VAL A 81 7.13 24.91 10.16
C VAL A 81 6.80 25.42 11.57
N PRO A 82 6.72 26.75 11.79
CA PRO A 82 6.37 27.29 13.10
C PRO A 82 4.91 26.99 13.44
N ALA A 83 4.71 26.46 14.65
CA ALA A 83 3.41 26.21 15.25
C ALA A 83 2.62 27.52 15.43
N ALA A 84 1.50 27.65 14.73
CA ALA A 84 0.53 28.71 14.96
C ALA A 84 -0.52 28.25 15.98
N ALA A 85 -0.49 28.88 17.14
CA ALA A 85 -1.58 28.95 18.11
C ALA A 85 -1.91 30.45 18.34
N PRO A 86 -2.99 30.82 19.03
CA PRO A 86 -4.38 30.36 19.04
C PRO A 86 -5.35 31.54 18.82
N ALA A 87 -6.64 31.28 18.54
CA ALA A 87 -7.67 32.32 18.63
C ALA A 87 -8.80 31.90 19.58
N ALA A 88 -8.78 32.48 20.77
CA ALA A 88 -9.86 32.42 21.75
C ALA A 88 -10.98 33.40 21.36
N PRO A 89 -12.27 33.05 21.48
CA PRO A 89 -13.33 34.03 21.47
C PRO A 89 -13.54 34.61 22.89
N THR A 90 -13.10 35.86 23.06
CA THR A 90 -13.58 36.79 24.11
C THR A 90 -14.96 37.32 23.72
N GLY A 91 -15.95 37.12 24.58
CA GLY A 91 -17.32 37.63 24.39
C GLY A 91 -18.06 37.79 25.72
N ASP A 92 -17.82 38.94 26.35
CA ASP A 92 -18.65 39.73 27.26
C ASP A 92 -19.66 39.05 28.20
N THR A 93 -19.31 39.15 29.49
CA THR A 93 -20.19 38.88 30.63
C THR A 93 -20.98 40.15 30.98
N ARG A 94 -22.31 40.12 30.85
CA ARG A 94 -23.22 41.18 31.32
C ARG A 94 -24.01 40.70 32.55
N PRO A 95 -24.13 41.49 33.64
CA PRO A 95 -24.86 41.06 34.83
C PRO A 95 -26.33 41.53 34.89
N ALA A 96 -27.13 40.71 35.59
CA ALA A 96 -28.43 40.95 36.26
C ALA A 96 -29.72 41.01 35.38
N PRO A 97 -30.94 40.71 35.92
CA PRO A 97 -31.32 40.53 37.33
C PRO A 97 -32.11 39.24 37.68
N ALA A 98 -32.18 38.96 38.99
CA ALA A 98 -32.95 37.88 39.59
C ALA A 98 -34.46 37.95 39.25
N ARG A 99 -35.00 36.90 38.63
CA ARG A 99 -36.45 36.67 38.49
C ARG A 99 -36.81 35.27 38.95
N ARG A 100 -37.88 35.22 39.76
CA ARG A 100 -38.44 34.06 40.47
C ARG A 100 -38.74 32.86 39.54
N PRO A 101 -38.66 31.62 40.04
CA PRO A 101 -38.71 30.41 39.21
C PRO A 101 -40.16 30.07 38.81
N PRO A 102 -40.49 30.01 37.50
CA PRO A 102 -41.72 29.36 37.07
C PRO A 102 -41.52 27.85 37.02
N ARG A 103 -42.52 27.10 37.47
CA ARG A 103 -42.60 25.62 37.54
C ARG A 103 -42.65 24.94 36.15
N ARG A 104 -41.76 25.32 35.22
CA ARG A 104 -41.63 24.77 33.84
C ARG A 104 -40.26 24.13 33.60
N ALA A 105 -39.56 23.73 34.66
CA ALA A 105 -38.23 23.12 34.59
C ALA A 105 -38.25 21.61 34.20
N TRP A 106 -39.41 20.95 34.21
CA TRP A 106 -39.50 19.50 33.94
C TRP A 106 -39.58 19.13 32.45
N ALA A 107 -39.92 20.06 31.56
CA ALA A 107 -40.07 19.76 30.13
C ALA A 107 -38.73 19.67 29.37
N VAL A 108 -37.66 20.29 29.88
CA VAL A 108 -36.34 20.31 29.21
C VAL A 108 -35.55 19.02 29.48
N VAL A 109 -35.79 18.35 30.62
CA VAL A 109 -35.09 17.10 30.99
C VAL A 109 -35.59 15.90 30.18
N GLY A 110 -36.87 15.88 29.78
CA GLY A 110 -37.41 14.78 28.97
C GLY A 110 -36.85 14.74 27.53
N ALA A 111 -36.60 15.91 26.93
CA ALA A 111 -36.12 16.00 25.55
C ALA A 111 -34.66 15.52 25.40
N THR A 112 -33.78 15.81 26.37
CA THR A 112 -32.37 15.39 26.32
C THR A 112 -32.21 13.88 26.50
N VAL A 113 -33.03 13.24 27.34
CA VAL A 113 -33.01 11.78 27.51
C VAL A 113 -33.44 11.08 26.23
N LEU A 114 -34.50 11.57 25.56
CA LEU A 114 -34.96 10.98 24.29
C LEU A 114 -33.90 11.09 23.19
N VAL A 115 -33.24 12.25 23.06
CA VAL A 115 -32.13 12.44 22.09
C VAL A 115 -30.96 11.51 22.40
N GLY A 116 -30.61 11.35 23.69
CA GLY A 116 -29.56 10.42 24.11
C GLY A 116 -29.88 8.97 23.78
N VAL A 117 -31.12 8.52 24.02
CA VAL A 117 -31.58 7.15 23.70
C VAL A 117 -31.60 6.91 22.19
N LEU A 118 -32.08 7.88 21.39
CA LEU A 118 -32.07 7.78 19.94
C LEU A 118 -30.63 7.74 19.38
N ALA A 119 -29.73 8.58 19.89
CA ALA A 119 -28.33 8.57 19.49
C ALA A 119 -27.65 7.23 19.84
N ALA A 120 -27.91 6.69 21.03
CA ALA A 120 -27.40 5.37 21.42
C ALA A 120 -27.99 4.24 20.58
N ALA A 121 -29.29 4.28 20.25
CA ALA A 121 -29.93 3.29 19.38
C ALA A 121 -29.33 3.32 17.97
N VAL A 122 -29.14 4.51 17.39
CA VAL A 122 -28.48 4.69 16.08
C VAL A 122 -27.04 4.17 16.12
N TRP A 123 -26.30 4.43 17.20
CA TRP A 123 -24.92 3.95 17.35
C TRP A 123 -24.81 2.41 17.39
N ASN A 124 -25.84 1.71 17.87
CA ASN A 124 -25.87 0.24 17.87
C ASN A 124 -26.32 -0.34 16.52
N LEU A 125 -26.90 0.48 15.63
CA LEU A 125 -27.31 0.06 14.28
C LEU A 125 -26.21 0.22 13.24
N VAL A 126 -25.19 1.03 13.52
CA VAL A 126 -24.03 1.17 12.61
C VAL A 126 -23.18 -0.10 12.73
N PRO A 127 -22.98 -0.84 11.62
CA PRO A 127 -22.09 -2.01 11.63
C PRO A 127 -20.71 -1.56 12.12
N ARG A 128 -20.25 -2.16 13.22
CA ARG A 128 -18.89 -1.96 13.70
C ARG A 128 -17.98 -2.92 12.93
N PRO A 129 -16.81 -2.45 12.47
CA PRO A 129 -15.83 -3.37 11.90
C PRO A 129 -15.37 -4.35 12.98
N ASP A 130 -15.13 -5.60 12.57
CA ASP A 130 -14.53 -6.62 13.42
C ASP A 130 -13.04 -6.33 13.66
N ALA A 131 -12.39 -5.67 12.69
CA ALA A 131 -11.05 -5.12 12.82
C ALA A 131 -10.88 -3.87 11.93
N THR A 132 -10.02 -2.96 12.34
CA THR A 132 -9.58 -1.82 11.53
C THR A 132 -8.07 -1.87 11.38
N LEU A 133 -7.60 -2.11 10.15
CA LEU A 133 -6.19 -2.27 9.82
C LEU A 133 -5.57 -0.90 9.56
N GLN A 134 -4.45 -0.62 10.22
CA GLN A 134 -3.68 0.61 10.01
C GLN A 134 -2.66 0.45 8.89
N GLN A 135 -2.29 1.58 8.27
CA GLN A 135 -1.17 1.62 7.34
C GLN A 135 0.15 1.39 8.10
N VAL A 136 1.00 0.53 7.56
CA VAL A 136 2.34 0.24 8.11
C VAL A 136 3.39 0.85 7.19
N ALA A 137 4.41 1.48 7.77
CA ALA A 137 5.57 1.96 7.03
C ALA A 137 6.42 0.76 6.59
N VAL A 138 6.45 0.48 5.30
CA VAL A 138 7.12 -0.71 4.77
C VAL A 138 7.78 -0.34 3.45
N GLU A 139 9.00 -0.84 3.28
CA GLU A 139 9.73 -0.77 2.03
C GLU A 139 8.93 -1.46 0.93
N ALA A 140 8.96 -0.90 -0.28
CA ALA A 140 8.11 -1.36 -1.38
C ALA A 140 8.29 -2.87 -1.60
N ASP A 141 7.21 -3.62 -1.38
CA ASP A 141 7.18 -5.07 -1.59
C ASP A 141 7.30 -5.34 -3.10
N SER A 142 8.44 -5.89 -3.53
CA SER A 142 8.76 -6.06 -4.95
C SER A 142 7.86 -7.08 -5.64
N ASP A 143 7.31 -8.03 -4.88
CA ASP A 143 6.46 -9.09 -5.43
C ASP A 143 5.12 -8.54 -5.91
N ILE A 144 4.48 -7.64 -5.15
CA ILE A 144 3.19 -7.07 -5.56
C ILE A 144 3.35 -6.14 -6.76
N ILE A 145 4.43 -5.35 -6.82
CA ILE A 145 4.73 -4.52 -7.99
C ILE A 145 4.87 -5.38 -9.25
N ARG A 146 5.57 -6.53 -9.15
CA ARG A 146 5.72 -7.47 -10.25
C ARG A 146 4.38 -8.03 -10.72
N VAL A 147 3.52 -8.47 -9.80
CA VAL A 147 2.19 -9.01 -10.12
C VAL A 147 1.30 -7.97 -10.80
N LEU A 148 1.27 -6.74 -10.29
CA LEU A 148 0.49 -5.65 -10.88
C LEU A 148 1.00 -5.25 -12.27
N SER A 149 2.31 -5.20 -12.44
CA SER A 149 2.95 -4.91 -13.73
C SER A 149 2.62 -5.97 -14.77
N ALA A 150 2.62 -7.25 -14.39
CA ALA A 150 2.24 -8.36 -15.27
C ALA A 150 0.77 -8.28 -15.73
N GLN A 151 -0.10 -7.59 -14.99
CA GLN A 151 -1.50 -7.35 -15.38
C GLN A 151 -1.69 -6.10 -16.24
N GLY A 152 -0.60 -5.45 -16.68
CA GLY A 152 -0.63 -4.22 -17.45
C GLY A 152 -1.11 -3.01 -16.65
N ARG A 153 -1.19 -3.13 -15.33
CA ARG A 153 -1.56 -2.04 -14.41
C ARG A 153 -0.28 -1.47 -13.84
N GLY A 154 0.49 -0.73 -14.65
CA GLY A 154 1.76 -0.11 -14.23
C GLY A 154 1.56 0.69 -12.95
N PRO A 155 1.93 0.17 -11.77
CA PRO A 155 1.65 0.82 -10.51
C PRO A 155 2.74 1.86 -10.27
N VAL A 156 2.38 3.00 -9.68
CA VAL A 156 3.39 3.96 -9.24
C VAL A 156 3.96 3.43 -7.92
N ALA A 157 5.14 2.79 -7.95
CA ALA A 157 5.67 2.08 -6.79
C ALA A 157 5.78 2.94 -5.50
N SER A 158 5.97 4.25 -5.64
CA SER A 158 6.02 5.18 -4.51
C SER A 158 4.68 5.44 -3.81
N THR A 159 3.56 5.10 -4.43
CA THR A 159 2.21 5.23 -3.85
C THR A 159 1.71 3.92 -3.25
N LEU A 160 2.56 2.88 -3.24
CA LEU A 160 2.24 1.62 -2.60
C LEU A 160 2.18 1.81 -1.08
N HIS A 161 1.04 1.48 -0.51
CA HIS A 161 0.82 1.49 0.93
C HIS A 161 0.39 0.10 1.37
N ARG A 162 1.10 -0.44 2.37
CA ARG A 162 0.77 -1.73 3.00
C ARG A 162 -0.01 -1.47 4.28
N PHE A 163 -1.00 -2.31 4.54
CA PHE A 163 -1.75 -2.30 5.80
C PHE A 163 -1.29 -3.45 6.71
N GLU A 164 -1.70 -3.39 7.98
CA GLU A 164 -1.53 -4.47 8.93
C GLU A 164 -2.06 -5.79 8.37
N LEU A 165 -1.42 -6.88 8.79
CA LEU A 165 -1.83 -8.22 8.41
C LEU A 165 -3.11 -8.60 9.14
N TYR A 166 -4.08 -9.17 8.42
CA TYR A 166 -5.31 -9.70 9.02
C TYR A 166 -5.34 -11.22 8.84
N HIS A 167 -4.99 -11.96 9.90
CA HIS A 167 -4.73 -13.40 9.81
C HIS A 167 -3.68 -13.70 8.72
N ASP A 168 -4.01 -14.50 7.71
CA ASP A 168 -3.13 -14.81 6.58
C ASP A 168 -3.40 -13.93 5.35
N VAL A 169 -4.06 -12.79 5.54
CA VAL A 169 -4.44 -11.86 4.46
C VAL A 169 -3.61 -10.59 4.53
N ARG A 170 -2.87 -10.31 3.44
CA ARG A 170 -2.21 -9.03 3.24
C ARG A 170 -3.08 -8.09 2.41
N VAL A 171 -2.99 -6.82 2.74
CA VAL A 171 -3.78 -5.77 2.11
C VAL A 171 -2.88 -4.61 1.69
N TRP A 172 -3.10 -4.09 0.48
CA TRP A 172 -2.39 -2.94 -0.06
C TRP A 172 -3.32 -1.99 -0.80
N SER A 173 -2.89 -0.73 -0.90
CA SER A 173 -3.42 0.24 -1.85
C SER A 173 -2.28 0.80 -2.69
N VAL A 174 -2.54 1.09 -3.95
CA VAL A 174 -1.57 1.71 -4.85
C VAL A 174 -2.27 2.56 -5.89
N GLU A 175 -1.66 3.67 -6.29
CA GLU A 175 -2.17 4.49 -7.39
C GLU A 175 -1.62 4.02 -8.74
N ASP A 176 -2.49 3.92 -9.74
CA ASP A 176 -2.09 3.70 -11.13
C ASP A 176 -1.68 5.00 -11.84
N HIS A 177 -1.14 4.90 -13.05
CA HIS A 177 -0.78 6.07 -13.85
C HIS A 177 -1.95 6.98 -14.24
N ALA A 178 -3.20 6.51 -14.11
CA ALA A 178 -4.41 7.31 -14.34
C ALA A 178 -4.90 8.00 -13.06
N GLY A 179 -4.17 7.86 -11.94
CA GLY A 179 -4.53 8.42 -10.64
C GLY A 179 -5.67 7.69 -9.94
N LYS A 180 -6.03 6.47 -10.38
CA LYS A 180 -7.00 5.63 -9.67
C LYS A 180 -6.31 4.88 -8.54
N VAL A 181 -7.00 4.73 -7.42
CA VAL A 181 -6.53 3.93 -6.29
C VAL A 181 -6.99 2.48 -6.50
N CYS A 182 -6.03 1.59 -6.66
CA CYS A 182 -6.22 0.15 -6.70
C CYS A 182 -6.07 -0.44 -5.31
N PHE A 183 -7.15 -1.02 -4.80
CA PHE A 183 -7.19 -1.75 -3.54
C PHE A 183 -7.00 -3.25 -3.80
N ILE A 184 -6.10 -3.88 -3.05
CA ILE A 184 -5.64 -5.24 -3.27
C ILE A 184 -5.71 -6.04 -1.97
N VAL A 185 -6.31 -7.22 -2.03
CA VAL A 185 -6.37 -8.18 -0.93
C VAL A 185 -5.78 -9.50 -1.42
N TRP A 186 -4.79 -10.04 -0.71
CA TRP A 186 -4.09 -11.27 -1.07
C TRP A 186 -4.07 -12.23 0.11
N ASP A 187 -4.62 -13.43 -0.11
CA ASP A 187 -4.53 -14.55 0.80
C ASP A 187 -3.21 -15.33 0.62
N LEU A 188 -2.49 -15.53 1.72
CA LEU A 188 -1.20 -16.21 1.75
C LEU A 188 -1.32 -17.73 1.93
N ALA A 189 -2.48 -18.26 2.34
CA ALA A 189 -2.56 -19.60 2.92
C ALA A 189 -2.23 -20.75 1.94
N ALA A 190 -2.76 -20.81 0.70
CA ALA A 190 -2.39 -21.93 -0.19
C ALA A 190 -2.55 -21.77 -1.71
N SER A 191 -3.14 -20.70 -2.22
CA SER A 191 -3.35 -20.55 -3.67
C SER A 191 -2.93 -19.18 -4.19
N GLY A 192 -2.44 -18.30 -3.32
CA GLY A 192 -2.10 -16.93 -3.67
C GLY A 192 -3.31 -16.17 -4.23
N ARG A 193 -4.52 -16.49 -3.76
CA ARG A 193 -5.74 -15.84 -4.23
C ARG A 193 -5.62 -14.35 -3.95
N PHE A 194 -5.63 -13.56 -5.01
CA PHE A 194 -5.62 -12.10 -4.90
C PHE A 194 -6.87 -11.54 -5.58
N SER A 195 -7.41 -10.46 -5.00
CA SER A 195 -8.47 -9.67 -5.60
C SER A 195 -8.03 -8.23 -5.68
N ILE A 196 -8.36 -7.58 -6.79
CA ILE A 196 -7.99 -6.19 -7.05
C ILE A 196 -9.19 -5.43 -7.59
N LYS A 197 -9.40 -4.23 -7.05
CA LYS A 197 -10.42 -3.31 -7.54
C LYS A 197 -9.88 -1.89 -7.48
N CYS A 198 -10.00 -1.18 -8.59
CA CYS A 198 -9.56 0.21 -8.69
C CYS A 198 -10.75 1.16 -8.79
N ALA A 199 -10.65 2.31 -8.15
CA ALA A 199 -11.66 3.37 -8.20
C ALA A 199 -10.99 4.76 -8.26
N PRO A 200 -11.73 5.81 -8.66
CA PRO A 200 -11.26 7.18 -8.52
C PRO A 200 -10.92 7.51 -7.05
N PRO A 201 -9.98 8.43 -6.79
CA PRO A 201 -9.60 8.82 -5.44
C PRO A 201 -10.81 9.38 -4.67
N GLY A 202 -10.85 9.15 -3.37
CA GLY A 202 -11.98 9.52 -2.50
C GLY A 202 -13.22 8.62 -2.62
N THR A 203 -13.19 7.59 -3.47
CA THR A 203 -14.26 6.59 -3.56
C THR A 203 -13.97 5.43 -2.61
N GLU A 204 -14.95 5.03 -1.77
CA GLU A 204 -14.83 3.83 -0.94
C GLU A 204 -14.72 2.59 -1.83
N VAL A 205 -13.67 1.80 -1.63
CA VAL A 205 -13.45 0.55 -2.36
C VAL A 205 -13.65 -0.62 -1.42
N ALA A 206 -14.58 -1.51 -1.77
CA ALA A 206 -14.82 -2.74 -1.04
C ALA A 206 -14.49 -3.97 -1.89
N LEU A 207 -13.82 -4.93 -1.26
CA LEU A 207 -13.52 -6.27 -1.77
C LEU A 207 -14.07 -7.31 -0.80
N THR A 208 -14.70 -8.35 -1.33
CA THR A 208 -15.27 -9.45 -0.53
C THR A 208 -14.56 -10.75 -0.86
N LEU A 209 -14.08 -11.45 0.16
CA LEU A 209 -13.61 -12.82 0.06
C LEU A 209 -14.64 -13.75 0.69
N SER A 210 -14.96 -14.85 0.00
CA SER A 210 -15.88 -15.88 0.49
C SER A 210 -15.11 -17.14 0.84
N VAL A 211 -15.41 -17.73 2.00
CA VAL A 211 -14.85 -18.99 2.48
C VAL A 211 -15.59 -20.15 1.80
N ALA A 212 -14.89 -20.87 0.93
CA ALA A 212 -15.46 -21.99 0.18
C ALA A 212 -15.35 -23.32 0.96
N ARG A 213 -16.33 -24.21 0.78
CA ARG A 213 -16.45 -25.47 1.55
C ARG A 213 -15.40 -26.55 1.29
N GLU A 214 -14.77 -26.59 0.11
CA GLU A 214 -14.14 -27.84 -0.35
C GLU A 214 -12.74 -27.70 -0.98
N ALA A 215 -12.13 -26.50 -1.06
CA ALA A 215 -10.84 -26.38 -1.76
C ALA A 215 -9.95 -25.18 -1.39
N ASP A 216 -10.37 -24.30 -0.48
CA ASP A 216 -9.61 -23.09 -0.15
C ASP A 216 -9.10 -23.21 1.29
N GLU A 217 -7.79 -23.06 1.52
CA GLU A 217 -7.25 -22.89 2.88
C GLU A 217 -7.57 -21.49 3.44
N PHE A 218 -8.05 -20.60 2.58
CA PHE A 218 -8.55 -19.29 2.98
C PHE A 218 -9.61 -19.42 4.06
N GLY A 219 -9.41 -18.70 5.17
CA GLY A 219 -10.44 -18.56 6.19
C GLY A 219 -10.71 -19.83 6.98
N HIS A 220 -9.71 -20.71 7.16
CA HIS A 220 -9.80 -21.87 8.06
C HIS A 220 -10.24 -21.51 9.51
N TRP A 221 -10.13 -20.24 9.88
CA TRP A 221 -10.59 -19.67 11.15
C TRP A 221 -12.08 -19.25 11.14
N LEU A 222 -12.78 -19.44 10.02
CA LEU A 222 -14.20 -19.15 9.84
C LEU A 222 -15.02 -20.38 9.46
N PRO A 223 -16.32 -20.40 9.76
CA PRO A 223 -17.24 -21.37 9.19
C PRO A 223 -17.34 -21.24 7.67
N ASP A 224 -17.51 -22.37 7.00
CA ASP A 224 -17.78 -22.40 5.56
C ASP A 224 -18.96 -21.52 5.15
N GLY A 225 -18.81 -20.82 4.02
CA GLY A 225 -19.81 -19.90 3.49
C GLY A 225 -19.81 -18.52 4.16
N SER A 226 -18.89 -18.26 5.10
CA SER A 226 -18.65 -16.91 5.62
C SER A 226 -18.11 -15.98 4.53
N ASN A 227 -18.34 -14.68 4.69
CA ASN A 227 -17.78 -13.64 3.84
C ASN A 227 -16.97 -12.65 4.68
N VAL A 228 -15.81 -12.23 4.18
CA VAL A 228 -14.97 -11.19 4.77
C VAL A 228 -14.94 -10.01 3.80
N ASP A 229 -15.53 -8.89 4.21
CA ASP A 229 -15.53 -7.65 3.45
C ASP A 229 -14.41 -6.74 3.95
N PHE A 230 -13.50 -6.35 3.06
CA PHE A 230 -12.46 -5.36 3.30
C PHE A 230 -12.89 -4.05 2.66
N ARG A 231 -13.03 -2.99 3.44
CA ARG A 231 -13.43 -1.65 2.98
C ARG A 231 -12.31 -0.66 3.19
N PHE A 232 -11.75 -0.18 2.09
CA PHE A 232 -10.69 0.82 2.10
C PHE A 232 -11.25 2.23 2.22
N ARG A 233 -10.73 2.97 3.20
CA ARG A 233 -11.08 4.36 3.50
C ARG A 233 -9.81 5.16 3.74
N GLU A 234 -9.39 5.88 2.71
CA GLU A 234 -8.22 6.78 2.72
C GLU A 234 -6.92 6.11 3.16
N ASN A 235 -6.72 5.91 4.47
CA ASN A 235 -5.53 5.34 5.09
C ASN A 235 -5.83 4.19 6.08
N THR A 236 -7.07 3.70 6.10
CA THR A 236 -7.49 2.58 6.95
C THR A 236 -8.28 1.56 6.14
N VAL A 237 -8.30 0.31 6.64
CA VAL A 237 -9.13 -0.75 6.09
C VAL A 237 -10.01 -1.31 7.18
N ASP A 238 -11.32 -1.15 7.04
CA ASP A 238 -12.30 -1.76 7.92
C ASP A 238 -12.64 -3.16 7.42
N VAL A 239 -12.56 -4.15 8.31
CA VAL A 239 -12.86 -5.56 8.03
C VAL A 239 -14.19 -5.94 8.67
N PHE A 240 -15.08 -6.55 7.88
CA PHE A 240 -16.37 -7.06 8.35
C PHE A 240 -16.50 -8.53 8.02
N VAL A 241 -16.75 -9.35 9.03
CA VAL A 241 -16.97 -10.78 8.94
C VAL A 241 -18.46 -11.05 9.01
N ARG A 242 -19.01 -11.65 7.95
CA ARG A 242 -20.41 -12.08 7.89
C ARG A 242 -20.47 -13.60 7.93
N PRO A 243 -21.19 -14.20 8.91
CA PRO A 243 -21.38 -15.65 8.95
C PRO A 243 -22.18 -16.13 7.71
N PRO A 244 -22.18 -17.44 7.42
CA PRO A 244 -23.01 -17.99 6.35
C PRO A 244 -24.49 -17.65 6.59
N ALA A 245 -25.21 -17.33 5.52
CA ALA A 245 -26.66 -17.18 5.58
C ALA A 245 -27.27 -18.56 5.86
N GLY A 246 -27.94 -18.70 7.01
CA GLY A 246 -28.66 -19.91 7.42
C GLY A 246 -29.98 -20.11 6.70
#